data_AF-A0A1G2LS25-F1
#
_entry.id   AF-A0A1G2LS25-F1
#
_cell.length_a   1.000
_cell.length_b   1.000
_cell.length_c   1.000
_cell.angle_alpha   90.00
_cell.angle_beta   90.00
_cell.angle_gamma   90.00
#
_symmetry.space_group_name_H-M   'P 1'
#
loop_
_entity.id
_entity.type
_entity.pdbx_description
1 polymer ?
#
loop_
_entity_poly.entity_id
_entity_poly.type
_entity_poly.pdbx_seq_one_letter_code
_entity_poly.pdbx_strand_id
1 'polypeptide(L)'
;MDNEQQKKIRLEESRRQSAEETEEAEYLDEPLEEDEIEELKINPPEEPLFPIIIFGLAVLKDILDWFTAGWLGWLLALFLGGIIGIWIFLQTGFVMKRILKRLILPAILAFIVAVIPYLNFVPESSAFVLIIHYSGKREAKKILKLLKKIEVV
;
A
#
# COMPACT_ATOMS: atom_id res chain seq x y z
N MET A 1 -27.93 -35.78 13.59
CA MET A 1 -26.77 -34.91 13.90
C MET A 1 -26.76 -34.70 15.38
N ASP A 2 -25.61 -34.94 16.00
CA ASP A 2 -25.46 -34.91 17.45
C ASP A 2 -25.44 -33.46 17.96
N ASN A 3 -26.08 -33.19 19.09
CA ASN A 3 -26.23 -31.84 19.64
C ASN A 3 -24.86 -31.20 19.95
N GLU A 4 -23.85 -32.03 20.24
CA GLU A 4 -22.46 -31.59 20.40
C GLU A 4 -21.82 -31.06 19.10
N GLN A 5 -22.17 -31.62 17.94
CA GLN A 5 -21.58 -31.18 16.66
C GLN A 5 -22.07 -29.78 16.28
N GLN A 6 -23.36 -29.49 16.50
CA GLN A 6 -23.90 -28.15 16.24
C GLN A 6 -23.29 -27.09 17.16
N LYS A 7 -23.02 -27.46 18.43
CA LYS A 7 -22.39 -26.56 19.40
C LYS A 7 -20.94 -26.25 19.03
N LYS A 8 -20.20 -27.22 18.49
CA LYS A 8 -18.82 -27.02 18.00
C LYS A 8 -18.77 -26.10 16.78
N ILE A 9 -19.65 -26.31 15.80
CA ILE A 9 -19.71 -25.47 14.59
C ILE A 9 -20.04 -24.01 14.94
N ARG A 10 -21.06 -23.77 15.80
CA ARG A 10 -21.39 -22.41 16.24
C ARG A 10 -20.26 -21.73 17.02
N LEU A 11 -19.52 -22.48 17.83
CA LEU A 11 -18.39 -21.95 18.58
C LEU A 11 -17.23 -21.57 17.64
N GLU A 12 -17.00 -22.36 16.60
CA GLU A 12 -15.95 -22.11 15.61
C GLU A 12 -16.30 -20.94 14.69
N GLU A 13 -17.57 -20.82 14.28
CA GLU A 13 -18.09 -19.65 13.56
C GLU A 13 -18.03 -18.39 14.41
N SER A 14 -18.45 -18.45 15.68
CA SER A 14 -18.34 -17.30 16.60
C SER A 14 -16.89 -16.89 16.83
N ARG A 15 -15.95 -17.85 16.94
CA ARG A 15 -14.52 -17.54 17.04
C ARG A 15 -13.96 -16.93 15.77
N ARG A 16 -14.41 -17.36 14.59
CA ARG A 16 -14.01 -16.76 13.31
C ARG A 16 -14.58 -15.35 13.16
N GLN A 17 -15.83 -15.14 13.52
CA GLN A 17 -16.45 -13.82 13.53
C GLN A 17 -15.78 -12.90 14.54
N SER A 18 -15.48 -13.38 15.75
CA SER A 18 -14.75 -12.57 16.74
C SER A 18 -13.30 -12.33 16.35
N ALA A 19 -12.63 -13.25 15.65
CA ALA A 19 -11.28 -13.05 15.13
C ALA A 19 -11.27 -12.05 13.96
N GLU A 20 -12.24 -12.15 13.04
CA GLU A 20 -12.47 -11.15 11.99
C GLU A 20 -12.86 -9.80 12.60
N GLU A 21 -13.72 -9.75 13.62
CA GLU A 21 -14.07 -8.51 14.34
C GLU A 21 -12.90 -7.92 15.14
N THR A 22 -12.01 -8.75 15.68
CA THR A 22 -10.83 -8.29 16.45
C THR A 22 -9.69 -7.84 15.53
N GLU A 23 -9.49 -8.47 14.37
CA GLU A 23 -8.63 -7.94 13.29
C GLU A 23 -9.24 -6.70 12.62
N GLU A 24 -10.57 -6.61 12.59
CA GLU A 24 -11.27 -5.45 12.06
C GLU A 24 -11.20 -4.26 13.03
N ALA A 25 -11.32 -4.44 14.34
CA ALA A 25 -11.32 -3.36 15.34
C ALA A 25 -10.00 -2.57 15.47
N GLU A 26 -8.92 -2.98 14.81
CA GLU A 26 -7.72 -2.15 14.56
C GLU A 26 -7.98 -1.16 13.40
N TYR A 27 -9.09 -0.41 13.49
CA TYR A 27 -9.56 0.47 12.43
C TYR A 27 -8.78 1.79 12.46
N LEU A 28 -7.69 1.77 11.69
CA LEU A 28 -6.70 2.82 11.46
C LEU A 28 -5.75 3.05 12.66
N ASP A 29 -4.45 2.93 12.42
CA ASP A 29 -3.42 3.25 13.44
C ASP A 29 -3.47 4.72 13.90
N GLU A 30 -4.22 5.56 13.17
CA GLU A 30 -4.48 6.96 13.48
C GLU A 30 -5.98 7.21 13.29
N PRO A 31 -6.66 7.91 14.21
CA PRO A 31 -8.04 8.32 14.00
C PRO A 31 -8.16 9.28 12.81
N LEU A 32 -9.33 9.31 12.16
CA LEU A 32 -9.65 10.32 11.14
C LEU A 32 -10.08 11.61 11.83
N GLU A 33 -9.56 12.75 11.38
CA GLU A 33 -10.07 14.06 11.82
C GLU A 33 -11.44 14.34 11.17
N GLU A 34 -12.29 15.16 11.80
CA GLU A 34 -13.66 15.43 11.31
C GLU A 34 -13.65 16.00 9.88
N ASP A 35 -12.71 16.89 9.58
CA ASP A 35 -12.51 17.49 8.24
C ASP A 35 -12.17 16.42 7.18
N GLU A 36 -11.42 15.38 7.56
CA GLU A 36 -11.05 14.27 6.67
C GLU A 36 -12.28 13.41 6.33
N ILE A 37 -13.19 13.22 7.29
CA ILE A 37 -14.42 12.45 7.10
C ILE A 37 -15.36 13.17 6.11
N GLU A 38 -15.44 14.50 6.19
CA GLU A 38 -16.24 15.29 5.26
C GLU A 38 -15.68 15.23 3.83
N GLU A 39 -14.36 15.36 3.67
CA GLU A 39 -13.72 15.25 2.35
C GLU A 39 -13.95 13.86 1.72
N LEU A 40 -13.87 12.80 2.54
CA LEU A 40 -14.09 11.41 2.12
C LEU A 40 -15.53 11.08 1.76
N LYS A 41 -16.52 11.78 2.34
CA LYS A 41 -17.93 11.65 1.93
C LYS A 41 -18.20 12.26 0.56
N ILE A 42 -17.51 13.36 0.24
CA ILE A 42 -17.67 14.06 -1.05
C ILE A 42 -16.93 13.31 -2.16
N ASN A 43 -15.71 12.85 -1.88
CA ASN A 43 -14.86 12.12 -2.83
C ASN A 43 -14.43 10.77 -2.23
N PRO A 44 -15.29 9.72 -2.30
CA PRO A 44 -14.92 8.41 -1.80
C PRO A 44 -13.70 7.88 -2.56
N PRO A 45 -12.72 7.28 -1.87
CA PRO A 45 -11.53 6.77 -2.52
C PRO A 45 -11.89 5.60 -3.43
N GLU A 46 -11.46 5.66 -4.69
CA GLU A 46 -11.59 4.55 -5.62
C GLU A 46 -10.52 3.49 -5.34
N GLU A 47 -10.84 2.20 -5.57
CA GLU A 47 -9.83 1.15 -5.50
C GLU A 47 -8.80 1.36 -6.61
N PRO A 48 -7.50 1.55 -6.28
CA PRO A 48 -6.50 1.75 -7.31
C PRO A 48 -6.35 0.49 -8.15
N LEU A 49 -6.36 0.63 -9.48
CA LEU A 49 -6.03 -0.45 -10.40
C LEU A 49 -4.53 -0.77 -10.35
N PHE A 50 -4.17 -2.02 -10.62
CA PHE A 50 -2.77 -2.44 -10.63
C PHE A 50 -2.01 -1.72 -11.76
N PRO A 51 -0.92 -1.00 -11.46
CA PRO A 51 -0.23 -0.17 -12.45
C PRO A 51 0.76 -1.01 -13.26
N ILE A 52 0.26 -1.88 -14.15
CA ILE A 52 1.07 -2.84 -14.94
C ILE A 52 2.24 -2.15 -15.65
N ILE A 53 1.98 -1.00 -16.27
CA ILE A 53 3.01 -0.25 -17.02
C ILE A 53 4.12 0.23 -16.08
N ILE A 54 3.76 0.81 -14.94
CA ILE A 54 4.73 1.34 -13.98
C ILE A 54 5.52 0.22 -13.32
N PHE A 55 4.86 -0.89 -12.99
CA PHE A 55 5.53 -2.07 -12.47
C PHE A 55 6.52 -2.64 -13.50
N GLY A 56 6.14 -2.71 -14.78
CA GLY A 56 7.05 -3.12 -15.85
C GLY A 56 8.26 -2.19 -15.99
N LEU A 57 8.07 -0.88 -15.89
CA LEU A 57 9.16 0.11 -15.89
C LEU A 57 10.07 -0.03 -14.67
N ALA A 58 9.50 -0.35 -13.50
CA ALA A 58 10.26 -0.59 -12.29
C ALA A 58 11.13 -1.85 -12.39
N VAL A 59 10.58 -2.95 -12.92
CA VAL A 59 11.34 -4.18 -13.20
C VAL A 59 12.45 -3.90 -14.21
N LEU A 60 12.14 -3.15 -15.27
CA LEU A 60 13.14 -2.78 -16.28
C LEU A 60 14.26 -1.94 -15.66
N LYS A 61 13.93 -0.98 -14.79
CA LYS A 61 14.92 -0.20 -14.04
C LYS A 61 15.81 -1.11 -13.20
N ASP A 62 15.23 -2.02 -12.42
CA ASP A 62 16.00 -2.91 -11.54
C ASP A 62 16.95 -3.82 -12.34
N ILE A 63 16.54 -4.28 -13.53
CA ILE A 63 17.40 -5.02 -14.46
C ILE A 63 18.54 -4.11 -14.95
N LEU A 64 18.22 -2.89 -15.39
CA LEU A 64 19.23 -1.96 -15.89
C LEU A 64 20.26 -1.61 -14.81
N ASP A 65 19.83 -1.37 -13.58
CA ASP A 65 20.72 -1.10 -12.45
C ASP A 65 21.71 -2.26 -12.20
N TRP A 66 21.29 -3.50 -12.43
CA TRP A 66 22.17 -4.66 -12.34
C TRP A 66 23.16 -4.73 -13.52
N PHE A 67 22.68 -4.54 -14.75
CA PHE A 67 23.51 -4.73 -15.94
C PHE A 67 24.39 -3.52 -16.29
N THR A 68 24.05 -2.32 -15.82
CA THR A 68 24.70 -1.08 -16.25
C THR A 68 25.35 -0.33 -15.07
N ALA A 69 26.58 -0.71 -14.74
CA ALA A 69 27.40 -0.02 -13.74
C ALA A 69 28.06 1.30 -14.26
N GLY A 70 27.50 1.91 -15.30
CA GLY A 70 28.09 3.07 -16.00
C GLY A 70 27.24 4.33 -15.92
N TRP A 71 27.82 5.47 -16.30
CA TRP A 71 27.14 6.78 -16.30
C TRP A 71 25.83 6.80 -17.11
N LEU A 72 25.78 6.03 -18.20
CA LEU A 72 24.60 5.90 -19.05
C LEU A 72 23.47 5.14 -18.32
N GLY A 73 23.83 4.10 -17.56
CA GLY A 73 22.92 3.36 -16.68
C GLY A 73 22.34 4.26 -15.61
N TRP A 74 23.20 5.05 -14.96
CA TRP A 74 22.78 6.02 -13.95
C TRP A 74 21.79 7.06 -14.50
N LEU A 75 22.05 7.61 -15.69
CA LEU A 75 21.15 8.59 -16.31
C LEU A 75 19.77 7.99 -16.63
N LEU A 76 19.76 6.75 -17.14
CA LEU A 76 18.54 6.03 -17.49
C LEU A 76 17.76 5.61 -16.23
N ALA A 77 18.46 5.18 -15.18
CA ALA A 77 17.89 4.88 -13.88
C ALA A 77 17.25 6.11 -13.23
N LEU A 78 17.89 7.28 -13.34
CA LEU A 78 17.35 8.55 -12.87
C LEU A 78 16.09 8.95 -13.64
N PHE A 79 16.08 8.78 -14.97
CA PHE A 79 14.90 9.05 -15.79
C PHE A 79 13.72 8.13 -15.45
N LEU A 80 13.95 6.81 -15.37
CA LEU A 80 12.92 5.84 -14.99
C LEU A 80 12.43 6.05 -13.56
N GLY A 81 13.34 6.33 -12.62
CA GLY A 81 13.01 6.69 -11.24
C GLY A 81 12.16 7.95 -11.17
N GLY A 82 12.45 8.95 -12.01
CA GLY A 82 11.65 10.17 -12.14
C GLY A 82 10.23 9.89 -12.61
N ILE A 83 10.03 9.03 -13.62
CA ILE A 83 8.70 8.63 -14.10
C ILE A 83 7.91 7.93 -12.99
N ILE A 84 8.53 6.98 -12.30
CA ILE A 84 7.91 6.25 -11.18
C ILE A 84 7.54 7.23 -10.06
N GLY A 85 8.45 8.15 -9.69
CA GLY A 85 8.22 9.16 -8.68
C GLY A 85 7.08 10.12 -9.02
N ILE A 86 7.01 10.58 -10.27
CA ILE A 86 5.91 11.41 -10.75
C ILE A 86 4.59 10.64 -10.70
N TRP A 87 4.58 9.36 -11.08
CA TRP A 87 3.37 8.54 -10.99
C TRP A 87 2.87 8.39 -9.53
N ILE A 88 3.79 8.16 -8.59
CA ILE A 88 3.48 8.13 -7.15
C ILE A 88 2.91 9.46 -6.68
N PHE A 89 3.50 10.57 -7.14
CA PHE A 89 3.04 11.91 -6.79
C PHE A 89 1.69 12.26 -7.43
N LEU A 90 1.39 11.74 -8.62
CA LEU A 90 0.09 11.94 -9.27
C LEU A 90 -1.02 11.08 -8.65
N GLN A 91 -0.67 10.01 -7.94
CA GLN A 91 -1.58 9.23 -7.10
C GLN A 91 -2.03 10.00 -5.83
N THR A 92 -1.91 11.33 -5.79
CA THR A 92 -2.18 12.24 -4.65
C THR A 92 -3.65 12.36 -4.24
N GLY A 93 -4.27 11.22 -3.87
CA GLY A 93 -5.46 11.23 -3.03
C GLY A 93 -5.13 11.45 -1.55
N PHE A 94 -6.16 11.76 -0.76
CA PHE A 94 -6.10 11.83 0.72
C PHE A 94 -5.43 10.58 1.32
N VAL A 95 -5.80 9.39 0.81
CA VAL A 95 -5.24 8.09 1.18
C VAL A 95 -3.72 8.04 0.96
N MET A 96 -3.25 8.59 -0.17
CA MET A 96 -1.85 8.56 -0.53
C MET A 96 -1.02 9.51 0.32
N LYS A 97 -1.55 10.66 0.77
CA LYS A 97 -0.86 11.55 1.71
C LYS A 97 -0.57 10.85 3.05
N ARG A 98 -1.53 10.07 3.55
CA ARG A 98 -1.38 9.29 4.78
C ARG A 98 -0.34 8.17 4.61
N ILE A 99 -0.40 7.47 3.49
CA ILE A 99 0.57 6.43 3.12
C ILE A 99 1.98 7.01 2.95
N LEU A 100 2.12 8.16 2.30
CA LEU A 100 3.43 8.80 2.06
C LEU A 100 4.08 9.24 3.37
N LYS A 101 3.32 9.79 4.32
CA LYS A 101 3.84 10.10 5.67
C LYS A 101 4.44 8.87 6.34
N ARG A 102 3.79 7.71 6.21
CA ARG A 102 4.27 6.44 6.78
C ARG A 102 5.43 5.83 6.00
N LEU A 103 5.44 5.98 4.68
CA LEU A 103 6.49 5.46 3.80
C LEU A 103 7.74 6.32 3.74
N ILE A 104 7.70 7.57 4.21
CA ILE A 104 8.87 8.46 4.14
C ILE A 104 10.03 7.93 4.96
N LEU A 105 9.76 7.38 6.15
CA LEU A 105 10.79 6.84 7.03
C LEU A 105 11.40 5.53 6.48
N PRO A 106 10.61 4.54 6.01
CA PRO A 106 11.12 3.41 5.24
C PRO A 106 11.87 3.82 3.98
N ALA A 107 11.41 4.83 3.25
CA ALA A 107 12.06 5.29 2.01
C ALA A 107 13.43 5.93 2.30
N ILE A 108 13.54 6.73 3.36
CA ILE A 108 14.82 7.27 3.83
C ILE A 108 15.74 6.12 4.25
N LEU A 109 15.22 5.12 4.97
CA LEU A 109 16.00 3.96 5.39
C LEU A 109 16.48 3.13 4.18
N ALA A 110 15.60 2.90 3.21
CA ALA A 110 15.92 2.21 1.96
C ALA A 110 16.99 2.97 1.17
N PHE A 111 16.90 4.30 1.09
CA PHE A 111 17.91 5.15 0.48
C PHE A 111 19.28 5.01 1.18
N ILE A 112 19.31 5.02 2.52
CA ILE A 112 20.54 4.80 3.29
C ILE A 112 21.13 3.41 3.01
N VAL A 113 20.28 2.39 2.92
CA VAL A 113 20.69 1.02 2.60
C VAL A 113 21.22 0.92 1.17
N ALA A 114 20.61 1.62 0.22
CA ALA A 114 20.99 1.62 -1.20
C ALA A 114 22.36 2.28 -1.46
N VAL A 115 22.79 3.20 -0.58
CA VAL A 115 24.14 3.79 -0.61
C VAL A 115 25.21 2.75 -0.29
N ILE A 116 24.87 1.65 0.40
CA ILE A 116 25.81 0.58 0.69
C ILE A 116 25.93 -0.31 -0.55
N PRO A 117 27.05 -0.25 -1.30
CA PRO A 117 27.26 -1.15 -2.42
C PRO A 117 27.19 -2.60 -1.91
N TYR A 118 26.68 -3.53 -2.72
CA TYR A 118 26.45 -4.95 -2.42
C TYR A 118 25.16 -5.33 -1.66
N LEU A 119 24.39 -4.39 -1.07
CA LEU A 119 23.03 -4.69 -0.58
C LEU A 119 21.95 -4.59 -1.67
N ASN A 120 22.28 -4.05 -2.85
CA ASN A 120 21.37 -3.79 -3.97
C ASN A 120 20.94 -5.03 -4.79
N PHE A 121 20.91 -6.23 -4.20
CA PHE A 121 20.38 -7.41 -4.88
C PHE A 121 18.83 -7.43 -4.93
N VAL A 122 18.20 -6.63 -4.07
CA VAL A 122 16.74 -6.55 -4.02
C VAL A 122 16.24 -5.60 -5.11
N PRO A 123 15.24 -6.00 -5.93
CA PRO A 123 14.60 -5.13 -6.91
C PRO A 123 13.78 -4.06 -6.20
N GLU A 124 14.46 -3.01 -5.75
CA GLU A 124 13.94 -1.94 -4.90
C GLU A 124 12.74 -1.26 -5.57
N SER A 125 12.87 -0.90 -6.84
CA SER A 125 11.85 -0.12 -7.55
C SER A 125 10.57 -0.94 -7.69
N SER A 126 10.70 -2.21 -8.06
CA SER A 126 9.58 -3.13 -8.21
C SER A 126 8.90 -3.40 -6.87
N ALA A 127 9.68 -3.65 -5.82
CA ALA A 127 9.17 -3.85 -4.47
C ALA A 127 8.42 -2.61 -3.98
N PHE A 128 8.95 -1.42 -4.25
CA PHE A 128 8.34 -0.16 -3.84
C PHE A 128 6.99 0.10 -4.52
N VAL A 129 6.89 -0.14 -5.83
CA VAL A 129 5.62 -0.04 -6.57
C VAL A 129 4.58 -1.00 -6.01
N LEU A 130 4.97 -2.23 -5.68
CA LEU A 130 4.07 -3.21 -5.06
C LEU A 130 3.61 -2.75 -3.68
N ILE A 131 4.53 -2.33 -2.82
CA ILE A 131 4.21 -1.88 -1.46
C ILE A 131 3.23 -0.71 -1.51
N ILE A 132 3.47 0.28 -2.37
CA ILE A 132 2.58 1.42 -2.55
C ILE A 132 1.20 0.96 -3.02
N HIS A 133 1.13 0.12 -4.04
CA HIS A 133 -0.14 -0.35 -4.57
C HIS A 133 -0.95 -1.16 -3.53
N TYR A 134 -0.30 -2.09 -2.83
CA TYR A 134 -0.95 -2.89 -1.79
C TYR A 134 -1.40 -2.05 -0.60
N SER A 135 -0.55 -1.12 -0.14
CA SER A 135 -0.89 -0.20 0.94
C SER A 135 -2.06 0.70 0.55
N GLY A 136 -2.02 1.27 -0.65
CA GLY A 136 -3.11 2.07 -1.23
C GLY A 136 -4.43 1.33 -1.27
N LYS A 137 -4.41 0.10 -1.78
CA LYS A 137 -5.60 -0.76 -1.85
C LYS A 137 -6.13 -1.12 -0.47
N ARG A 138 -5.26 -1.41 0.50
CA ARG A 138 -5.66 -1.76 1.87
C ARG A 138 -6.33 -0.56 2.56
N GLU A 139 -5.74 0.62 2.47
CA GLU A 139 -6.29 1.83 3.08
C GLU A 139 -7.58 2.29 2.40
N ALA A 140 -7.66 2.26 1.06
CA ALA A 140 -8.89 2.55 0.33
C ALA A 140 -10.05 1.64 0.78
N LYS A 141 -9.80 0.33 0.91
CA LYS A 141 -10.80 -0.63 1.41
C LYS A 141 -11.24 -0.35 2.84
N LYS A 142 -10.31 -0.01 3.74
CA LYS A 142 -10.64 0.37 5.13
C LYS A 142 -11.57 1.58 5.14
N ILE A 143 -11.23 2.63 4.40
CA ILE A 143 -12.01 3.87 4.34
C ILE A 143 -13.39 3.62 3.73
N LEU A 144 -13.48 2.88 2.63
CA LEU A 144 -14.74 2.58 1.96
C LEU A 144 -15.68 1.76 2.88
N LYS A 145 -15.12 0.87 3.70
CA LYS A 145 -15.88 0.13 4.72
C LYS A 145 -16.35 1.03 5.88
N LEU A 146 -15.53 1.99 6.32
CA LEU A 146 -15.92 2.99 7.32
C LEU A 146 -17.05 3.89 6.79
N LEU A 147 -16.95 4.38 5.56
CA LEU A 147 -18.00 5.19 4.93
C LEU A 147 -19.33 4.43 4.85
N LYS A 148 -19.30 3.17 4.40
CA LYS A 148 -20.49 2.31 4.35
C LYS A 148 -21.12 2.11 5.73
N LYS A 149 -20.31 2.03 6.79
CA LYS A 149 -20.82 1.91 8.17
C LYS A 149 -21.51 3.19 8.64
N ILE A 150 -20.98 4.36 8.26
CA ILE A 150 -21.53 5.67 8.63
C ILE A 150 -22.83 5.96 7.87
N GLU A 151 -22.95 5.53 6.61
CA GLU A 151 -24.14 5.75 5.78
C GLU A 151 -25.34 4.85 6.15
N VAL A 152 -25.11 3.75 6.87
CA VAL A 152 -26.15 2.83 7.35
C VAL A 152 -26.79 3.30 8.67
N VAL A 153 -26.30 4.39 9.26
CA VAL A 153 -26.85 5.04 10.47
C VAL A 153 -27.66 6.27 10.10
#